data_AF-A0A957EFR8-F1
#
_entry.id   AF-A0A957EFR8-F1
#
_cell.length_a   1.000
_cell.length_b   1.000
_cell.length_c   1.000
_cell.angle_alpha   90.00
_cell.angle_beta   90.00
_cell.angle_gamma   90.00
#
_symmetry.space_group_name_H-M   'P 1'
#
loop_
_entity.id
_entity.type
_entity.pdbx_description
1 polymer ?
#
loop_
_entity_poly.entity_id
_entity_poly.type
_entity_poly.pdbx_seq_one_letter_code
_entity_poly.pdbx_strand_id
1 'polypeptide(L)'
;MSQRFKDIDYIDLLLWLFRAVIIIIVIWGTVAKIFLGRGNAYTADDWIDFFVSGLSQGSLYALIALGYTLVYGVLFMINFAHGEFFMSGTMTATVFVALPLSASGFLDEHPIIGMLAIMLTAMLISIGVAVLTERVAYRPLRRAPRLVPLITAIGASFFWQYFFRGLYGSSLVPFPELAVLQGKYNLFGIEILKTRAVVVVASVVMLVGLYFFVMRTKTGKAIRAVAEDKDV
;
A
#
# COMPACT_ATOMS: atom_id res chain seq x y z
N MET A 1 -4.81 -41.61 -8.23
CA MET A 1 -4.13 -40.81 -7.17
C MET A 1 -2.75 -41.36 -6.76
N SER A 2 -2.31 -42.55 -7.21
CA SER A 2 -1.05 -43.19 -6.75
C SER A 2 0.15 -43.15 -7.71
N GLN A 3 0.18 -42.23 -8.68
CA GLN A 3 1.36 -42.04 -9.56
C GLN A 3 2.30 -40.90 -9.10
N ARG A 4 1.92 -40.12 -8.08
CA ARG A 4 2.69 -38.94 -7.60
C ARG A 4 3.94 -39.25 -6.76
N PHE A 5 4.16 -40.51 -6.40
CA PHE A 5 5.23 -40.92 -5.47
C PHE A 5 6.36 -41.71 -6.14
N LYS A 6 6.31 -41.93 -7.47
CA LYS A 6 7.31 -42.76 -8.17
C LYS A 6 8.53 -42.01 -8.69
N ASP A 7 8.47 -40.67 -8.77
CA ASP A 7 9.54 -39.81 -9.27
C ASP A 7 9.90 -38.72 -8.25
N ILE A 8 10.21 -39.11 -7.00
CA ILE A 8 10.72 -38.15 -6.01
C ILE A 8 12.23 -38.03 -6.23
N ASP A 9 12.64 -36.93 -6.86
CA ASP A 9 14.05 -36.58 -7.04
C ASP A 9 14.70 -36.22 -5.68
N TYR A 10 16.03 -36.33 -5.58
CA TYR A 10 16.77 -35.95 -4.37
C TYR A 10 16.52 -34.50 -3.96
N ILE A 11 16.26 -33.62 -4.93
CA ILE A 11 15.91 -32.22 -4.72
C ILE A 11 14.53 -32.10 -4.05
N ASP A 12 13.53 -32.88 -4.50
CA ASP A 12 12.19 -32.87 -3.91
C ASP A 12 12.20 -33.38 -2.47
N LEU A 13 12.99 -34.42 -2.20
CA LEU A 13 13.21 -34.93 -0.84
C LEU A 13 13.82 -33.85 0.07
N LEU A 14 14.84 -33.15 -0.41
CA LEU A 14 15.51 -32.07 0.32
C LEU A 14 14.55 -30.90 0.61
N LEU A 15 13.75 -30.49 -0.38
CA LEU A 15 12.75 -29.43 -0.21
C LEU A 15 11.65 -29.82 0.78
N TRP A 16 11.20 -31.08 0.76
CA TRP A 16 10.24 -31.60 1.73
C TRP A 16 10.80 -31.61 3.15
N LEU A 17 12.05 -32.04 3.30
CA LEU A 17 12.73 -32.07 4.60
C LEU A 17 12.94 -30.65 5.14
N PHE A 18 13.36 -29.71 4.29
CA PHE A 18 13.50 -28.30 4.66
C PHE A 18 12.16 -27.68 5.11
N ARG A 19 11.07 -27.95 4.39
CA ARG A 19 9.71 -27.51 4.78
C ARG A 19 9.29 -28.11 6.13
N ALA A 20 9.52 -29.41 6.32
CA ALA A 20 9.20 -30.09 7.57
C ALA A 20 9.99 -29.51 8.75
N VAL A 21 11.29 -29.24 8.57
CA VAL A 21 12.15 -28.62 9.59
C VAL A 21 11.63 -27.23 9.96
N ILE A 22 11.30 -26.38 8.98
CA ILE A 22 10.74 -25.05 9.24
C ILE A 22 9.44 -25.16 10.04
N ILE A 23 8.52 -26.04 9.63
CA ILE A 23 7.24 -26.24 10.32
C ILE A 23 7.47 -26.70 11.76
N ILE A 24 8.38 -27.64 11.99
CA ILE A 24 8.72 -28.13 13.33
C ILE A 24 9.31 -27.00 14.18
N ILE A 25 10.23 -26.21 13.64
CA ILE A 25 10.83 -25.07 14.36
C ILE A 25 9.77 -24.04 14.73
N VAL A 26 8.85 -23.71 13.82
CA VAL A 26 7.77 -22.75 14.06
C VAL A 26 6.82 -23.28 15.13
N ILE A 27 6.32 -24.51 14.99
CA ILE A 27 5.41 -25.12 15.96
C ILE A 27 6.08 -25.21 17.33
N TRP A 28 7.33 -25.69 17.38
CA TRP A 28 8.09 -25.78 18.62
C TRP A 28 8.28 -24.41 19.26
N GLY A 29 8.69 -23.40 18.49
CA GLY A 29 8.87 -22.02 18.99
C GLY A 29 7.57 -21.42 19.53
N THR A 30 6.45 -21.62 18.83
CA THR A 30 5.13 -21.17 19.27
C THR A 30 4.67 -21.89 20.54
N VAL A 31 4.77 -23.22 20.57
CA VAL A 31 4.38 -24.03 21.74
C VAL A 31 5.28 -23.72 22.94
N ALA A 32 6.59 -23.57 22.72
CA ALA A 32 7.54 -23.24 23.78
C ALA A 32 7.32 -21.85 24.37
N LYS A 33 6.91 -20.88 23.56
CA LYS A 33 6.57 -19.54 24.07
C LYS A 33 5.22 -19.50 24.77
N ILE A 34 4.19 -20.16 24.25
CA ILE A 34 2.82 -20.09 24.78
C ILE A 34 2.65 -20.97 26.02
N PHE A 35 3.13 -22.22 25.97
CA PHE A 35 2.86 -23.22 27.00
C PHE A 35 4.02 -23.43 27.97
N LEU A 36 5.27 -23.31 27.50
CA LEU A 36 6.46 -23.57 28.32
C LEU A 36 7.04 -22.30 28.96
N GLY A 37 6.47 -21.12 28.69
CA GLY A 37 6.89 -19.84 29.29
C GLY A 37 8.38 -19.51 29.10
N ARG A 38 9.03 -20.07 28.07
CA ARG A 38 10.46 -19.91 27.85
C ARG A 38 10.74 -18.58 27.11
N GLY A 39 11.12 -17.54 27.87
CA GLY A 39 11.30 -16.15 27.41
C GLY A 39 10.23 -15.21 27.98
N ASN A 40 10.31 -13.89 27.72
CA ASN A 40 9.24 -12.96 28.11
C ASN A 40 7.92 -13.45 27.51
N ALA A 41 7.01 -13.95 28.35
CA ALA A 41 5.67 -14.31 27.94
C ALA A 41 4.97 -13.06 27.41
N TYR A 42 4.38 -13.16 26.23
CA TYR A 42 3.57 -12.08 25.67
C TYR A 42 2.36 -11.86 26.58
N THR A 43 2.18 -10.63 27.03
CA THR A 43 1.06 -10.23 27.88
C THR A 43 -0.19 -10.07 27.00
N ALA A 44 -1.39 -10.01 27.60
CA ALA A 44 -2.62 -9.69 26.87
C ALA A 44 -2.49 -8.40 26.05
N ASP A 45 -1.78 -7.41 26.57
CA ASP A 45 -1.50 -6.13 25.91
C ASP A 45 -0.69 -6.30 24.61
N ASP A 46 0.32 -7.19 24.60
CA ASP A 46 1.12 -7.49 23.41
C ASP A 46 0.25 -8.09 22.30
N TRP A 47 -0.69 -8.98 22.66
CA TRP A 47 -1.61 -9.59 21.70
C TRP A 47 -2.58 -8.58 21.10
N ILE A 48 -3.07 -7.65 21.92
CA ILE A 48 -3.92 -6.56 21.44
C ILE A 48 -3.11 -5.63 20.51
N ASP A 49 -1.87 -5.32 20.87
CA ASP A 49 -0.96 -4.54 20.03
C ASP A 49 -0.68 -5.20 18.68
N PHE A 50 -0.48 -6.52 18.65
CA PHE A 50 -0.33 -7.28 17.41
C PHE A 50 -1.60 -7.23 16.56
N PHE A 51 -2.78 -7.38 17.18
CA PHE A 51 -4.04 -7.28 16.47
C PHE A 51 -4.24 -5.89 15.84
N VAL A 52 -4.01 -4.83 16.61
CA VAL A 52 -4.15 -3.44 16.12
C VAL A 52 -3.10 -3.12 15.06
N SER A 53 -1.86 -3.58 15.22
CA SER A 53 -0.81 -3.45 14.21
C SER A 53 -1.18 -4.18 12.92
N GLY A 54 -1.66 -5.42 13.03
CA GLY A 54 -2.13 -6.22 11.91
C GLY A 54 -3.31 -5.58 11.19
N LEU A 55 -4.28 -5.03 11.93
CA LEU A 55 -5.42 -4.30 11.37
C LEU A 55 -4.95 -3.04 10.62
N SER A 56 -4.02 -2.27 11.18
CA SER A 56 -3.48 -1.07 10.53
C SER A 56 -2.76 -1.41 9.22
N GLN A 57 -1.90 -2.44 9.22
CA GLN A 57 -1.20 -2.88 8.01
C GLN A 57 -2.17 -3.47 6.98
N GLY A 58 -3.10 -4.32 7.43
CA GLY A 58 -4.13 -4.91 6.58
C GLY A 58 -5.02 -3.86 5.92
N SER A 59 -5.35 -2.78 6.63
CA SER A 59 -6.14 -1.68 6.08
C SER A 59 -5.40 -0.90 4.98
N LEU A 60 -4.08 -0.69 5.16
CA LEU A 60 -3.23 -0.09 4.14
C LEU A 60 -3.14 -1.00 2.90
N TYR A 61 -2.95 -2.32 3.10
CA TYR A 61 -2.95 -3.28 2.00
C TYR A 61 -4.31 -3.38 1.30
N ALA A 62 -5.42 -3.28 2.04
CA ALA A 62 -6.76 -3.28 1.47
C ALA A 62 -6.97 -2.07 0.54
N LEU A 63 -6.51 -0.88 0.93
CA LEU A 63 -6.56 0.30 0.05
C LEU A 63 -5.74 0.11 -1.22
N ILE A 64 -4.51 -0.41 -1.11
CA ILE A 64 -3.64 -0.65 -2.27
C ILE A 64 -4.28 -1.68 -3.20
N ALA A 65 -4.76 -2.80 -2.64
CA ALA A 65 -5.42 -3.85 -3.39
C ALA A 65 -6.68 -3.32 -4.10
N LEU A 66 -7.49 -2.51 -3.41
CA LEU A 66 -8.66 -1.90 -4.00
C LEU A 66 -8.28 -1.00 -5.19
N GLY A 67 -7.27 -0.13 -5.04
CA GLY A 67 -6.77 0.70 -6.14
C GLY A 67 -6.38 -0.14 -7.37
N TYR A 68 -5.60 -1.20 -7.15
CA TYR A 68 -5.15 -2.11 -8.22
C TYR A 68 -6.32 -2.82 -8.91
N THR A 69 -7.28 -3.35 -8.12
CA THR A 69 -8.46 -4.05 -8.66
C THR A 69 -9.40 -3.12 -9.42
N LEU A 70 -9.55 -1.85 -9.02
CA LEU A 70 -10.35 -0.89 -9.75
C LEU A 70 -9.72 -0.50 -11.08
N VAL A 71 -8.42 -0.20 -11.12
CA VAL A 71 -7.74 0.17 -12.36
C VAL A 71 -7.78 -0.99 -13.35
N TYR A 72 -7.45 -2.21 -12.88
CA TYR A 72 -7.54 -3.40 -13.72
C TYR A 72 -8.97 -3.71 -14.14
N GLY A 73 -9.94 -3.57 -13.23
CA GLY A 73 -11.35 -3.84 -13.51
C GLY A 73 -11.96 -2.90 -14.56
N VAL A 74 -11.37 -1.73 -14.80
CA VAL A 74 -11.85 -0.75 -15.78
C VAL A 74 -11.04 -0.79 -17.07
N LEU A 75 -9.71 -0.85 -16.98
CA LEU A 75 -8.82 -0.78 -18.16
C LEU A 75 -8.40 -2.15 -18.67
N PHE A 76 -8.59 -3.22 -17.89
CA PHE A 76 -8.10 -4.58 -18.16
C PHE A 76 -6.59 -4.67 -18.48
N MET A 77 -5.83 -3.66 -18.05
CA MET A 77 -4.38 -3.55 -18.21
C MET A 77 -3.72 -3.73 -16.86
N ILE A 78 -2.72 -4.62 -16.81
CA ILE A 78 -1.83 -4.76 -15.65
C ILE A 78 -0.97 -3.50 -15.57
N ASN A 79 -1.07 -2.76 -14.47
CA ASN A 79 -0.34 -1.51 -14.27
C ASN A 79 0.73 -1.67 -13.17
N PHE A 80 1.99 -1.85 -13.57
CA PHE A 80 3.11 -1.94 -12.63
C PHE A 80 3.51 -0.60 -12.02
N ALA A 81 3.22 0.52 -12.69
CA ALA A 81 3.58 1.87 -12.24
C ALA A 81 2.73 2.40 -11.07
N HIS A 82 1.78 1.60 -10.56
CA HIS A 82 0.86 2.02 -9.51
C HIS A 82 1.57 2.49 -8.23
N GLY A 83 2.69 1.85 -7.86
CA GLY A 83 3.51 2.28 -6.73
C GLY A 83 4.14 3.66 -6.96
N GLU A 84 4.52 3.95 -8.21
CA GLU A 84 5.27 5.16 -8.55
C GLU A 84 4.40 6.40 -8.56
N PHE A 85 3.11 6.26 -8.84
CA PHE A 85 2.15 7.35 -8.69
C PHE A 85 1.97 7.76 -7.22
N PHE A 86 1.98 6.81 -6.30
CA PHE A 86 1.94 7.10 -4.86
C PHE A 86 3.25 7.71 -4.38
N MET A 87 4.39 7.13 -4.80
CA MET A 87 5.72 7.64 -4.51
C MET A 87 5.84 9.09 -4.99
N SER A 88 5.49 9.38 -6.24
CA SER A 88 5.61 10.72 -6.84
C SER A 88 4.86 11.77 -6.04
N GLY A 89 3.61 11.47 -5.63
CA GLY A 89 2.80 12.39 -4.85
C GLY A 89 3.35 12.59 -3.44
N THR A 90 3.62 11.49 -2.73
CA THR A 90 4.10 11.54 -1.33
C THR A 90 5.47 12.22 -1.25
N MET A 91 6.39 11.89 -2.15
CA MET A 91 7.74 12.45 -2.15
C MET A 91 7.74 13.93 -2.51
N THR A 92 6.98 14.33 -3.54
CA THR A 92 6.83 15.75 -3.91
C THR A 92 6.20 16.56 -2.77
N ALA A 93 5.13 16.04 -2.17
CA ALA A 93 4.49 16.70 -1.03
C ALA A 93 5.42 16.77 0.20
N THR A 94 6.26 15.76 0.43
CA THR A 94 7.23 15.77 1.54
C THR A 94 8.28 16.85 1.32
N VAL A 95 8.90 16.89 0.15
CA VAL A 95 9.99 17.82 -0.16
C VAL A 95 9.52 19.28 -0.24
N PHE A 96 8.40 19.54 -0.90
CA PHE A 96 7.95 20.92 -1.17
C PHE A 96 6.94 21.48 -0.18
N VAL A 97 6.29 20.63 0.63
CA VAL A 97 5.24 21.08 1.56
C VAL A 97 5.55 20.65 2.98
N ALA A 98 5.74 19.36 3.24
CA ALA A 98 5.89 18.87 4.61
C ALA A 98 7.17 19.41 5.29
N LEU A 99 8.33 19.30 4.63
CA LEU A 99 9.59 19.79 5.20
C LEU A 99 9.62 21.31 5.40
N PRO A 100 9.20 22.16 4.42
CA PRO A 100 9.13 23.59 4.65
C PRO A 100 8.15 24.01 5.74
N LEU A 101 6.96 23.40 5.80
CA LEU A 101 5.97 23.69 6.85
C LEU A 101 6.42 23.20 8.23
N SER A 102 7.18 22.11 8.29
CA SER A 102 7.79 21.64 9.54
C SER A 102 8.87 22.60 10.00
N ALA A 103 9.75 23.03 9.10
CA ALA A 103 10.84 23.95 9.41
C ALA A 103 10.36 25.32 9.88
N SER A 104 9.18 25.78 9.42
CA SER A 104 8.56 27.02 9.88
C SER A 104 7.79 26.89 11.20
N GLY A 105 7.65 25.68 11.76
CA GLY A 105 6.81 25.41 12.94
C GLY A 105 5.30 25.37 12.65
N PHE A 106 4.87 25.63 11.42
CA PHE A 106 3.46 25.70 11.04
C PHE A 106 2.73 24.36 11.23
N LEU A 107 3.42 23.23 11.04
CA LEU A 107 2.81 21.91 11.28
C LEU A 107 2.46 21.67 12.75
N ASP A 108 3.18 22.27 13.69
CA ASP A 108 2.90 22.12 15.12
C ASP A 108 1.79 23.08 15.57
N GLU A 109 1.76 24.30 15.04
CA GLU A 109 0.72 25.29 15.32
C GLU A 109 -0.63 24.93 14.68
N HIS A 110 -0.61 24.45 13.44
CA HIS A 110 -1.80 24.18 12.63
C HIS A 110 -1.77 22.78 11.99
N PRO A 111 -1.78 21.72 12.82
CA PRO A 111 -1.56 20.33 12.38
C PRO A 111 -2.59 19.86 11.36
N ILE A 112 -3.87 20.19 11.55
CA ILE A 112 -4.95 19.74 10.66
C ILE A 112 -4.80 20.37 9.26
N ILE A 113 -4.57 21.70 9.22
CA ILE A 113 -4.45 22.44 7.95
C ILE A 113 -3.18 22.00 7.22
N GLY A 114 -2.07 21.85 7.95
CA GLY A 114 -0.81 21.34 7.40
C GLY A 114 -0.95 19.95 6.80
N MET A 115 -1.58 19.02 7.52
CA MET A 115 -1.83 17.66 7.01
C MET A 115 -2.75 17.67 5.78
N LEU A 116 -3.81 18.49 5.77
CA LEU A 116 -4.68 18.64 4.60
C LEU A 116 -3.92 19.18 3.39
N ALA A 117 -3.05 20.19 3.58
CA ALA A 117 -2.23 20.73 2.51
C ALA A 117 -1.28 19.66 1.93
N ILE A 118 -0.57 18.92 2.78
CA ILE A 118 0.32 17.82 2.36
C ILE A 118 -0.48 16.76 1.58
N MET A 119 -1.63 16.34 2.11
CA MET A 119 -2.49 15.33 1.49
C MET A 119 -3.01 15.79 0.12
N LEU A 120 -3.50 17.04 0.02
CA LEU A 120 -3.99 17.60 -1.24
C LEU A 120 -2.89 17.70 -2.29
N THR A 121 -1.70 18.18 -1.91
CA THR A 121 -0.55 18.24 -2.83
C THR A 121 -0.15 16.84 -3.29
N ALA A 122 -0.07 15.88 -2.38
CA ALA A 122 0.26 14.50 -2.73
C ALA A 122 -0.76 13.92 -3.74
N MET A 123 -2.06 14.09 -3.45
CA MET A 123 -3.13 13.62 -4.34
C MET A 123 -3.07 14.29 -5.72
N LEU A 124 -2.89 15.61 -5.79
CA LEU A 124 -2.85 16.34 -7.07
C LEU A 124 -1.67 15.89 -7.93
N ILE A 125 -0.49 15.72 -7.34
CA ILE A 125 0.69 15.23 -8.06
C ILE A 125 0.50 13.77 -8.50
N SER A 126 0.01 12.89 -7.62
CA SER A 126 -0.29 11.50 -7.98
C SER A 126 -1.29 11.40 -9.13
N ILE A 127 -2.37 12.18 -9.10
CA ILE A 127 -3.36 12.25 -10.19
C ILE A 127 -2.71 12.78 -11.47
N GLY A 128 -1.92 13.86 -11.38
CA GLY A 128 -1.25 14.44 -12.53
C GLY A 128 -0.32 13.46 -13.23
N VAL A 129 0.53 12.77 -12.47
CA VAL A 129 1.46 11.75 -12.97
C VAL A 129 0.70 10.56 -13.57
N ALA A 130 -0.36 10.07 -12.91
CA ALA A 130 -1.18 8.97 -13.41
C ALA A 130 -1.89 9.34 -14.72
N VAL A 131 -2.50 10.53 -14.81
CA VAL A 131 -3.16 11.03 -16.02
C VAL A 131 -2.18 11.23 -17.16
N LEU A 132 -0.99 11.77 -16.86
CA LEU A 132 0.06 11.95 -17.88
C LEU A 132 0.52 10.60 -18.42
N THR A 133 0.70 9.61 -17.55
CA THR A 133 1.05 8.24 -17.94
C THR A 133 -0.04 7.58 -18.76
N GLU A 134 -1.31 7.75 -18.36
CA GLU A 134 -2.45 7.25 -19.14
C GLU A 134 -2.43 7.84 -20.55
N ARG A 135 -2.32 9.16 -20.69
CA ARG A 135 -2.41 9.83 -21.98
C ARG A 135 -1.24 9.51 -22.91
N VAL A 136 -0.03 9.46 -22.37
CA VAL A 136 1.20 9.33 -23.17
C VAL A 136 1.57 7.87 -23.40
N ALA A 137 1.46 7.01 -22.39
CA ALA A 137 1.95 5.64 -22.46
C ALA A 137 0.83 4.63 -22.76
N TYR A 138 -0.31 4.71 -22.07
CA TYR A 138 -1.33 3.65 -22.12
C TYR A 138 -2.40 3.85 -23.20
N ARG A 139 -2.92 5.07 -23.33
CA ARG A 139 -4.00 5.40 -24.26
C ARG A 139 -3.69 5.08 -25.72
N PRO A 140 -2.46 5.31 -26.23
CA PRO A 140 -2.11 4.94 -27.61
C PRO A 140 -2.12 3.43 -27.85
N LEU A 141 -1.99 2.62 -26.80
CA LEU A 141 -1.80 1.18 -26.88
C LEU A 141 -3.06 0.37 -26.56
N ARG A 142 -4.22 1.02 -26.41
CA ARG A 142 -5.49 0.34 -26.08
C ARG A 142 -5.89 -0.75 -27.07
N ARG A 143 -5.52 -0.61 -28.34
CA ARG A 143 -5.80 -1.59 -29.41
C ARG A 143 -4.64 -2.56 -29.67
N ALA A 144 -3.55 -2.44 -28.92
CA ALA A 144 -2.38 -3.28 -29.10
C ALA A 144 -2.59 -4.66 -28.43
N PRO A 145 -1.85 -5.71 -28.86
CA PRO A 145 -1.87 -7.00 -28.17
C PRO A 145 -1.54 -6.86 -26.69
N ARG A 146 -2.19 -7.66 -25.82
CA ARG A 146 -2.13 -7.53 -24.34
C ARG A 146 -0.71 -7.47 -23.74
N LEU A 147 0.29 -8.06 -24.40
CA LEU A 147 1.69 -8.02 -23.96
C LEU A 147 2.32 -6.63 -24.10
N VAL A 148 1.90 -5.82 -25.08
CA VAL A 148 2.50 -4.51 -25.36
C VAL A 148 2.21 -3.51 -24.22
N PRO A 149 0.95 -3.32 -23.77
CA PRO A 149 0.61 -2.62 -22.53
C PRO A 149 1.45 -2.99 -21.30
N LEU A 150 1.70 -4.29 -21.12
CA LEU A 150 2.45 -4.80 -19.98
C LEU A 150 3.90 -4.29 -19.99
N ILE A 151 4.57 -4.40 -21.14
CA ILE A 151 5.94 -3.92 -21.33
C ILE A 151 5.99 -2.41 -21.13
N THR A 152 5.03 -1.67 -21.67
CA THR A 152 4.92 -0.22 -21.47
C THR A 152 4.71 0.15 -20.01
N ALA A 153 3.91 -0.61 -19.26
CA ALA A 153 3.70 -0.36 -17.83
C ALA A 153 4.98 -0.56 -17.00
N ILE A 154 5.78 -1.58 -17.34
CA ILE A 154 7.11 -1.78 -16.73
C ILE A 154 8.02 -0.60 -17.07
N GLY A 155 8.06 -0.19 -18.35
CA GLY A 155 8.85 0.96 -18.80
C GLY A 155 8.45 2.27 -18.11
N ALA A 156 7.14 2.52 -17.95
CA ALA A 156 6.62 3.68 -17.23
C ALA A 156 6.99 3.66 -15.74
N SER A 157 6.97 2.49 -15.10
CA SER A 157 7.40 2.33 -13.70
C SER A 157 8.86 2.75 -13.53
N PHE A 158 9.76 2.19 -14.35
CA PHE A 158 11.17 2.57 -14.30
C PHE A 158 11.39 4.04 -14.65
N PHE A 159 10.71 4.56 -15.67
CA PHE A 159 10.81 5.97 -16.02
C PHE A 159 10.48 6.87 -14.82
N TRP A 160 9.33 6.66 -14.17
CA TRP A 160 8.96 7.49 -13.01
C TRP A 160 9.89 7.30 -11.83
N GLN A 161 10.29 6.06 -11.54
CA GLN A 161 11.25 5.76 -10.48
C GLN A 161 12.57 6.52 -10.70
N TYR A 162 13.15 6.45 -11.90
CA TYR A 162 14.41 7.14 -12.21
C TYR A 162 14.25 8.65 -12.38
N PHE A 163 13.11 9.12 -12.88
CA PHE A 163 12.81 10.54 -13.01
C PHE A 163 12.79 11.21 -11.62
N PHE A 164 12.03 10.65 -10.67
CA PHE A 164 11.96 11.20 -9.32
C PHE A 164 13.24 10.98 -8.52
N ARG A 165 13.96 9.87 -8.74
CA ARG A 165 15.31 9.69 -8.22
C ARG A 165 16.28 10.75 -8.76
N GLY A 166 16.15 11.16 -10.01
CA GLY A 166 16.95 12.24 -10.60
C GLY A 166 16.61 13.62 -10.03
N LEU A 167 15.32 13.89 -9.75
CA LEU A 167 14.86 15.15 -9.19
C LEU A 167 15.24 15.33 -7.71
N TYR A 168 15.13 14.29 -6.91
CA TYR A 168 15.25 14.38 -5.45
C TYR A 168 16.46 13.64 -4.88
N GLY A 169 17.17 12.89 -5.70
CA GLY A 169 18.26 12.02 -5.28
C GLY A 169 17.81 10.62 -4.85
N SER A 170 18.78 9.79 -4.46
CA SER A 170 18.56 8.42 -3.98
C SER A 170 18.61 8.28 -2.45
N SER A 171 18.80 9.40 -1.75
CA SER A 171 18.84 9.41 -0.29
C SER A 171 17.44 9.22 0.29
N LEU A 172 17.36 8.59 1.47
CA LEU A 172 16.10 8.49 2.20
C LEU A 172 15.66 9.91 2.61
N VAL A 173 14.47 10.31 2.17
CA VAL A 173 13.83 11.55 2.61
C VAL A 173 12.85 11.20 3.73
N PRO A 174 13.17 11.48 5.00
CA PRO A 174 12.25 11.19 6.09
C PRO A 174 11.07 12.15 6.05
N PHE A 175 9.89 11.63 6.39
CA PHE A 175 8.71 12.47 6.61
C PHE A 175 8.85 13.17 7.98
N PRO A 176 8.53 14.47 8.11
CA PRO A 176 8.66 15.17 9.38
C PRO A 176 7.76 14.56 10.46
N GLU A 177 8.27 14.47 11.68
CA GLU A 177 7.50 13.99 12.81
C GLU A 177 6.52 15.07 13.28
N LEU A 178 5.23 14.77 13.24
CA LEU A 178 4.19 15.67 13.77
C LEU A 178 3.98 15.37 15.26
N ALA A 179 4.17 16.36 16.13
CA ALA A 179 3.97 16.21 17.58
C ALA A 179 2.57 15.66 17.95
N VAL A 180 1.54 16.02 17.18
CA VAL A 180 0.17 15.53 17.36
C VAL A 180 0.02 14.02 17.15
N LEU A 181 0.80 13.46 16.22
CA LEU A 181 0.79 12.04 15.88
C LEU A 181 1.78 11.21 16.71
N GLN A 182 2.66 11.86 17.46
CA GLN A 182 3.55 11.19 18.39
C GLN A 182 2.81 10.64 19.61
N GLY A 183 3.33 9.52 20.11
CA GLY A 183 2.85 8.84 21.31
C GLY A 183 1.73 7.83 21.06
N LYS A 184 1.08 7.44 22.15
CA LYS A 184 0.00 6.45 22.17
C LYS A 184 -1.28 7.06 22.74
N TYR A 185 -2.43 6.62 22.26
CA TYR A 185 -3.71 6.81 22.92
C TYR A 185 -3.96 5.64 23.86
N ASN A 186 -4.33 5.92 25.11
CA ASN A 186 -4.85 4.91 26.01
C ASN A 186 -6.38 4.86 25.84
N LEU A 187 -6.88 3.79 25.24
CA LEU A 187 -8.30 3.49 25.14
C LEU A 187 -8.59 2.27 26.00
N PHE A 188 -9.32 2.45 27.09
CA PHE A 188 -9.74 1.36 27.99
C PHE A 188 -8.58 0.47 28.49
N GLY A 189 -7.40 1.04 28.74
CA GLY A 189 -6.21 0.31 29.19
C GLY A 189 -5.31 -0.18 28.06
N ILE A 190 -5.71 0.00 26.80
CA ILE A 190 -4.95 -0.43 25.62
C ILE A 190 -4.20 0.77 25.04
N GLU A 191 -2.88 0.66 24.89
CA GLU A 191 -2.05 1.73 24.34
C GLU A 191 -1.85 1.61 22.82
N ILE A 192 -2.62 2.36 22.04
CA ILE A 192 -2.53 2.33 20.57
C ILE A 192 -1.71 3.50 20.04
N LEU A 193 -0.71 3.25 19.18
CA LEU A 193 0.00 4.34 18.49
C LEU A 193 -0.98 5.21 17.70
N LYS A 194 -0.92 6.53 17.90
CA LYS A 194 -1.85 7.47 17.24
C LYS A 194 -1.82 7.36 15.73
N THR A 195 -0.63 7.19 15.14
CA THR A 195 -0.44 6.97 13.70
C THR A 195 -1.21 5.77 13.17
N ARG A 196 -1.26 4.65 13.91
CA ARG A 196 -1.99 3.44 13.49
C ARG A 196 -3.50 3.70 13.47
N ALA A 197 -4.01 4.37 14.49
CA ALA A 197 -5.42 4.76 14.55
C ALA A 197 -5.79 5.67 13.36
N VAL A 198 -4.95 6.66 13.05
CA VAL A 198 -5.16 7.55 11.90
C VAL A 198 -5.14 6.78 10.58
N VAL A 199 -4.21 5.83 10.39
CA VAL A 199 -4.17 4.99 9.18
C VAL A 199 -5.45 4.18 9.02
N VAL A 200 -5.93 3.53 10.09
CA VAL A 200 -7.18 2.75 10.06
C VAL A 200 -8.36 3.66 9.72
N VAL A 201 -8.53 4.79 10.43
CA VAL A 201 -9.64 5.72 10.18
C VAL A 201 -9.58 6.29 8.77
N ALA A 202 -8.42 6.79 8.33
CA ALA A 202 -8.24 7.33 7.00
C ALA A 202 -8.52 6.29 5.92
N SER A 203 -8.11 5.03 6.13
CA SER A 203 -8.39 3.95 5.19
C SER A 203 -9.88 3.65 5.05
N VAL A 204 -10.60 3.56 6.17
CA VAL A 204 -12.06 3.34 6.14
C VAL A 204 -12.76 4.50 5.45
N VAL A 205 -12.38 5.74 5.77
CA VAL A 205 -12.93 6.95 5.12
C VAL A 205 -12.69 6.91 3.61
N MET A 206 -11.49 6.56 3.16
CA MET A 206 -11.16 6.46 1.74
C MET A 206 -11.90 5.32 1.04
N LEU A 207 -12.01 4.13 1.68
CA LEU A 207 -12.76 2.99 1.15
C LEU A 207 -14.25 3.34 0.98
N VAL A 208 -14.85 3.92 2.01
CA VAL A 208 -16.26 4.35 1.97
C VAL A 208 -16.45 5.46 0.94
N GLY A 209 -15.57 6.47 0.93
CA GLY A 209 -15.61 7.56 -0.03
C GLY A 209 -15.54 7.07 -1.48
N LEU A 210 -14.63 6.13 -1.76
CA LEU A 210 -14.47 5.51 -3.06
C LEU A 210 -15.65 4.62 -3.44
N TYR A 211 -16.19 3.85 -2.50
CA TYR A 211 -17.43 3.08 -2.70
C TYR A 211 -18.58 4.01 -3.12
N PHE A 212 -18.81 5.10 -2.38
CA PHE A 212 -19.81 6.09 -2.72
C PHE A 212 -19.54 6.73 -4.08
N PHE A 213 -18.29 7.08 -4.37
CA PHE A 213 -17.89 7.64 -5.66
C PHE A 213 -18.28 6.70 -6.81
N VAL A 214 -17.88 5.42 -6.75
CA VAL A 214 -18.14 4.45 -7.82
C VAL A 214 -19.63 4.08 -7.92
N MET A 215 -20.29 3.87 -6.78
CA MET A 215 -21.67 3.34 -6.75
C MET A 215 -22.74 4.42 -6.95
N ARG A 216 -22.53 5.62 -6.42
CA ARG A 216 -23.56 6.66 -6.33
C ARG A 216 -23.37 7.84 -7.28
N THR A 217 -22.17 8.06 -7.85
CA THR A 217 -21.96 9.20 -8.77
C THR A 217 -22.24 8.86 -10.23
N LYS A 218 -22.50 9.88 -11.06
CA LYS A 218 -22.68 9.72 -12.52
C LYS A 218 -21.39 9.22 -13.18
N THR A 219 -20.24 9.75 -12.78
CA THR A 219 -18.93 9.32 -13.28
C THR A 219 -18.66 7.85 -12.95
N GLY A 220 -18.95 7.43 -11.71
CA GLY A 220 -18.82 6.02 -11.30
C GLY A 220 -19.75 5.07 -12.06
N LYS A 221 -20.97 5.50 -12.41
CA LYS A 221 -21.86 4.74 -13.30
C LYS A 221 -21.28 4.61 -14.71
N ALA A 222 -20.73 5.68 -15.27
CA ALA A 222 -20.11 5.66 -16.59
C ALA A 222 -18.89 4.72 -16.63
N ILE A 223 -18.03 4.77 -15.62
CA ILE A 223 -16.86 3.87 -15.49
C ILE A 223 -17.30 2.40 -15.51
N ARG A 224 -18.31 2.04 -14.73
CA ARG A 224 -18.83 0.66 -14.68
C ARG A 224 -19.51 0.24 -15.98
N ALA A 225 -20.24 1.14 -16.64
CA ALA A 225 -20.86 0.86 -17.92
C ALA A 225 -19.82 0.57 -19.02
N VAL A 226 -18.74 1.35 -19.07
CA VAL A 226 -17.63 1.13 -20.00
C VAL A 226 -16.87 -0.17 -19.67
N ALA A 227 -16.70 -0.50 -18.40
CA ALA A 227 -16.03 -1.75 -18.00
C ALA A 227 -16.81 -3.02 -18.39
N GLU A 228 -18.13 -2.94 -18.54
CA GLU A 228 -18.98 -4.05 -19.01
C GLU A 228 -18.99 -4.19 -20.55
N ASP A 229 -18.69 -3.11 -21.28
CA ASP A 229 -18.59 -3.13 -22.75
C ASP A 229 -17.19 -3.62 -23.17
N LYS A 230 -17.09 -4.92 -23.43
CA LYS A 230 -15.83 -5.62 -23.71
C LYS A 230 -15.33 -5.45 -25.14
N ASP A 231 -16.13 -4.85 -26.02
CA ASP A 231 -15.91 -4.81 -27.46
C ASP A 231 -15.39 -3.45 -27.98
N VAL A 232 -15.12 -2.48 -27.10
CA VAL A 232 -14.52 -1.16 -27.39
C VAL A 232 -13.16 -0.99 -26.73
#